data_AF-A0A962GCA6-F1
#
_entry.id   AF-A0A962GCA6-F1
#
_cell.length_a   1.000
_cell.length_b   1.000
_cell.length_c   1.000
_cell.angle_alpha   90.00
_cell.angle_beta   90.00
_cell.angle_gamma   90.00
#
_symmetry.space_group_name_H-M   'P 1'
#
loop_
_entity.id
_entity.type
_entity.pdbx_description
1 polymer ?
#
loop_
_entity_poly.entity_id
_entity_poly.type
_entity_poly.pdbx_seq_one_letter_code
_entity_poly.pdbx_strand_id
1 'polypeptide(L)' 'LPFRNGSLRDIAIEALKISATGLRARARKNWEGADESIFLTPLIEIVDANETPAERKLALYNGRWNHSVDPVFREFLY' A
#
# COMPACT_ATOMS: atom_id res chain seq x y z
N LEU A 1 1.59 -16.45 0.62
CA LEU A 1 2.72 -17.40 0.79
C LEU A 1 3.08 -17.49 2.27
N PRO A 2 3.35 -18.70 2.80
CA PRO A 2 3.84 -18.84 4.17
C PRO A 2 5.24 -18.24 4.31
N PHE A 3 5.50 -17.60 5.44
CA PHE A 3 6.78 -17.03 5.83
C PHE A 3 6.97 -17.19 7.34
N ARG A 4 7.93 -18.05 7.74
CA ARG A 4 8.16 -18.42 9.15
C ARG A 4 6.85 -18.91 9.82
N ASN A 5 6.45 -18.30 10.94
CA ASN A 5 5.28 -18.67 11.73
C ASN A 5 3.95 -18.04 11.24
N GLY A 6 3.95 -17.37 10.09
CA GLY A 6 2.76 -16.72 9.53
C GLY A 6 2.93 -16.44 8.05
N SER A 7 2.36 -15.33 7.58
CA SER A 7 2.60 -14.79 6.24
C SER A 7 3.36 -13.46 6.33
N LEU A 8 3.95 -13.02 5.22
CA LEU A 8 4.55 -11.69 5.16
C LEU A 8 3.50 -10.57 5.37
N ARG A 9 2.24 -10.83 5.01
CA ARG A 9 1.11 -9.93 5.26
C ARG A 9 0.89 -9.74 6.76
N ASP A 10 0.95 -10.81 7.56
CA ASP A 10 0.78 -10.72 9.02
C ASP A 10 1.86 -9.85 9.65
N ILE A 11 3.10 -9.98 9.17
CA ILE A 11 4.20 -9.11 9.60
C ILE A 11 3.95 -7.65 9.19
N ALA A 12 3.46 -7.42 7.97
CA ALA A 12 3.14 -6.07 7.49
C ALA A 12 2.02 -5.41 8.33
N ILE A 13 0.98 -6.17 8.73
CA ILE A 13 -0.08 -5.70 9.62
C ILE A 13 0.52 -5.22 10.94
N GLU A 14 1.37 -6.02 11.59
CA GLU A 14 1.98 -5.64 12.86
C GLU A 14 2.94 -4.45 12.72
N ALA A 15 3.72 -4.40 11.65
CA ALA A 15 4.59 -3.26 11.36
C ALA A 15 3.78 -1.95 11.20
N LEU A 16 2.67 -1.98 10.46
CA LEU A 16 1.81 -0.81 10.28
C LEU A 16 1.18 -0.34 11.60
N LYS A 17 0.79 -1.25 12.50
CA LYS A 17 0.28 -0.89 13.84
C LYS A 17 1.34 -0.15 14.66
N ILE A 18 2.58 -0.62 14.64
CA ILE A 18 3.71 0.02 15.33
C ILE A 18 3.96 1.42 14.73
N SER A 19 4.05 1.52 13.40
CA SER A 19 4.24 2.78 12.70
C SER A 19 3.13 3.79 13.00
N ALA A 20 1.86 3.37 12.95
CA ALA A 20 0.72 4.24 13.23
C ALA A 20 0.77 4.78 14.67
N THR A 21 1.11 3.93 15.63
CA THR A 21 1.25 4.33 17.03
C THR A 21 2.39 5.36 17.19
N GLY A 22 3.54 5.13 16.57
CA GLY A 22 4.68 6.06 16.62
C GLY A 22 4.40 7.42 15.97
N LEU A 23 3.73 7.44 14.80
CA LEU A 23 3.36 8.67 14.10
C LEU A 23 2.33 9.49 14.89
N ARG A 24 1.31 8.84 15.46
CA ARG A 24 0.32 9.51 16.33
C ARG A 24 0.98 10.10 17.58
N ALA A 25 1.92 9.37 18.19
CA ALA A 25 2.65 9.86 19.36
C ALA A 25 3.52 11.09 19.03
N ARG A 26 4.10 11.16 17.83
CA ARG A 26 4.84 12.35 17.35
C ARG A 26 3.94 13.57 17.17
N ALA A 27 2.65 13.36 16.87
CA ALA A 27 1.64 14.41 16.72
C ALA A 27 2.06 15.57 15.78
N ARG A 28 2.87 15.27 14.75
CA ARG A 28 3.24 16.24 13.73
C ARG A 28 2.07 16.39 12.77
N LYS A 29 1.53 17.60 12.69
CA LYS A 29 0.30 17.89 11.94
C LYS A 29 0.60 18.73 10.71
N ASN A 30 -0.16 18.51 9.66
CA ASN A 30 -0.21 19.40 8.51
C ASN A 30 -1.03 20.67 8.85
N TRP A 31 -1.18 21.58 7.87
CA TRP A 31 -1.95 22.82 8.03
C TRP A 31 -3.45 22.60 8.24
N GLU A 32 -3.97 21.41 7.92
CA GLU A 32 -5.36 20.99 8.14
C GLU A 32 -5.57 20.28 9.50
N GLY A 33 -4.51 20.11 10.29
CA GLY A 33 -4.58 19.46 11.60
C GLY A 33 -4.54 17.94 11.60
N ALA A 34 -4.40 17.30 10.42
CA ALA A 34 -4.20 15.85 10.29
C ALA A 34 -2.75 15.48 10.65
N ASP A 35 -2.59 14.40 11.43
CA ASP A 35 -1.25 13.90 11.76
C ASP A 35 -0.67 13.01 10.65
N GLU A 36 0.65 12.83 10.67
CA GLU A 36 1.42 12.06 9.68
C GLU A 36 0.92 10.61 9.46
N SER A 37 0.14 10.02 10.37
CA SER A 37 -0.39 8.66 10.18
C SER A 37 -1.31 8.54 8.95
N ILE A 38 -1.85 9.64 8.42
CA ILE A 38 -2.60 9.66 7.16
C ILE A 38 -1.79 9.12 5.97
N PHE A 39 -0.45 9.24 5.99
CA PHE A 39 0.40 8.69 4.94
C PHE A 39 0.47 7.17 4.95
N LEU A 40 -0.01 6.51 6.02
CA LEU A 40 -0.09 5.05 6.07
C LEU A 40 -1.32 4.50 5.34
N THR A 41 -2.32 5.34 5.01
CA THR A 41 -3.57 4.90 4.37
C THR A 41 -3.34 4.02 3.14
N PRO A 42 -2.49 4.39 2.16
CA PRO A 42 -2.26 3.53 0.98
C PRO A 42 -1.64 2.17 1.33
N LEU A 43 -0.81 2.11 2.39
CA LEU A 43 -0.20 0.86 2.83
C LEU A 43 -1.21 -0.04 3.54
N ILE A 44 -2.13 0.55 4.31
CA ILE A 44 -3.24 -0.16 4.94
C ILE A 44 -4.14 -0.75 3.85
N GLU A 45 -4.50 0.02 2.83
CA GLU A 45 -5.31 -0.46 1.71
C GLU A 45 -4.67 -1.65 0.99
N ILE A 46 -3.35 -1.61 0.73
CA ILE A 46 -2.61 -2.72 0.11
C ILE A 46 -2.68 -3.98 0.99
N VAL A 47 -2.48 -3.83 2.30
CA VAL A 47 -2.51 -4.94 3.24
C VAL A 47 -3.93 -5.50 3.40
N ASP A 48 -4.95 -4.65 3.45
CA ASP A 48 -6.35 -5.06 3.58
C ASP A 48 -6.86 -5.77 2.31
N ALA A 49 -6.54 -5.23 1.14
CA ALA A 49 -6.86 -5.85 -0.15
C ALA A 49 -6.10 -7.16 -0.38
N ASN A 50 -4.97 -7.36 0.32
CA ASN A 50 -4.03 -8.45 0.06
C ASN A 50 -3.61 -8.51 -1.42
N GLU A 51 -3.47 -7.33 -2.03
CA GLU A 51 -3.10 -7.15 -3.43
C GLU A 51 -2.03 -6.05 -3.51
N THR A 52 -0.87 -6.39 -4.04
CA THR A 52 0.22 -5.45 -4.25
C THR A 52 -0.04 -4.58 -5.49
N PRO A 53 0.56 -3.38 -5.57
CA PRO A 53 0.51 -2.56 -6.79
C PRO A 53 1.03 -3.29 -8.04
N ALA A 54 1.95 -4.23 -7.87
CA ALA A 54 2.46 -5.06 -8.97
C ALA A 54 1.40 -6.05 -9.46
N GLU A 55 0.72 -6.75 -8.55
CA GLU A 55 -0.38 -7.67 -8.89
C GLU A 55 -1.53 -6.92 -9.57
N ARG A 56 -1.88 -5.73 -9.09
CA ARG A 56 -2.89 -4.89 -9.73
C ARG A 56 -2.50 -4.51 -11.16
N LYS A 57 -1.23 -4.12 -11.39
CA LYS A 57 -0.73 -3.83 -12.75
C LYS A 57 -0.67 -5.08 -13.62
N LEU A 58 -0.34 -6.24 -13.06
CA LEU A 58 -0.35 -7.51 -13.76
C LEU A 58 -1.78 -7.92 -14.17
N ALA A 59 -2.78 -7.64 -13.34
CA ALA A 59 -4.18 -7.84 -13.71
C ALA A 59 -4.61 -6.91 -14.86
N LEU A 60 -4.15 -5.65 -14.87
CA LEU A 60 -4.38 -4.74 -16.00
C LEU A 60 -3.69 -5.22 -17.28
N TYR A 61 -2.44 -5.69 -17.17
CA TYR A 61 -1.66 -6.28 -18.26
C TYR A 61 -2.38 -7.47 -18.91
N ASN A 62 -2.80 -8.44 -18.11
CA ASN A 62 -3.52 -9.63 -18.59
C ASN A 62 -4.96 -9.32 -19.02
N GLY A 63 -5.50 -8.17 -18.61
CA GLY A 63 -6.86 -7.73 -18.90
C GLY A 63 -6.88 -6.61 -19.95
N ARG A 64 -7.32 -5.41 -19.53
CA ARG A 64 -7.64 -4.30 -20.43
C ARG A 64 -6.45 -3.80 -21.27
N TRP A 65 -5.22 -4.04 -20.85
CA TRP A 65 -4.03 -3.64 -21.61
C TRP A 65 -3.63 -4.67 -22.67
N ASN A 66 -4.30 -5.83 -22.73
CA ASN A 66 -4.10 -6.86 -23.73
C ASN A 66 -2.62 -7.22 -23.95
N HIS A 67 -1.92 -7.55 -22.86
CA HIS A 67 -0.51 -7.89 -22.84
C HIS A 67 0.44 -6.79 -23.35
N SER A 68 -0.03 -5.53 -23.40
CA SER A 68 0.81 -4.36 -23.63
C SER A 68 1.16 -3.65 -22.32
N VAL A 69 2.37 -3.12 -22.23
CA VAL A 69 2.82 -2.28 -21.11
C VAL A 69 2.65 -0.79 -21.38
N ASP A 70 2.46 -0.38 -22.64
CA ASP A 70 2.36 1.03 -23.04
C ASP A 70 1.36 1.86 -22.23
N PRO A 71 0.18 1.34 -21.83
CA PRO A 71 -0.77 2.12 -21.05
C PRO A 71 -0.26 2.56 -19.66
N VAL A 72 0.77 1.90 -19.11
CA VAL A 72 1.35 2.30 -17.81
C VAL A 72 1.85 3.74 -17.82
N PHE A 73 2.37 4.20 -18.97
CA PHE A 73 2.90 5.55 -19.17
C PHE A 73 1.80 6.61 -19.39
N ARG A 74 0.53 6.24 -19.36
CA ARG A 74 -0.59 7.19 -19.41
C ARG A 74 -1.41 7.16 -18.14
N GLU A 75 -1.60 5.97 -17.59
CA GLU A 75 -2.50 5.75 -16.44
C GLU A 75 -1.83 5.91 -15.07
N PHE A 76 -0.51 5.81 -14.99
CA PHE A 76 0.27 5.92 -13.75
C PHE A 76 1.34 7.02 -13.84
N LEU A 77 1.04 8.09 -14.57
CA LEU A 77 1.88 9.30 -14.60
C LEU A 77 1.77 10.06 -13.28
N TYR A 78 2.89 10.69 -12.87
CA TYR A 78 2.95 11.63 -11.75
C TYR A 78 2.64 13.06 -12.20
#